data_AF-A0A1C6JFK4-F1
#
_entry.id   AF-A0A1C6JFK4-F1
#
_cell.length_a   1.000
_cell.length_b   1.000
_cell.length_c   1.000
_cell.angle_alpha   90.00
_cell.angle_beta   90.00
_cell.angle_gamma   90.00
#
_symmetry.space_group_name_H-M   'P 1'
#
loop_
_entity.id
_entity.type
_entity.pdbx_description
1 polymer ?
#
loop_
_entity_poly.entity_id
_entity_poly.type
_entity_poly.pdbx_seq_one_letter_code
_entity_poly.pdbx_strand_id
1 'polypeptide(L)'
;MTKQDAINLLTQKDQLQLLSFYDTLTPAQQENLLAQIEGIDWSLLDVLKTHETVNARGTFAPLSAMELSQIDANRAHLEEVGLQAIREGKVAAVLLAGGQGTRLGFDKPKGMYNIGVTRELYIFECLINNVMEVVKKAGAWIPFYIMTSDKNYDDTTAFLKEKNYFGYNAEYIHFFKQDMAPSVDYNGKLLMEAPDRLSLSPNGNGGWFSSLCRYGYDKQMKEAGVEWLTAFAVDNVLQRINDPAFVGAVIDSGCDCGGMVVRKADPNERVGVLCTEDGKPSIVEYYEMTEDMIHLKDENGNLLYNFGVILNYMFNLDRLTEIKSKRLPLHIVEKKIPYIDGDGNMIKPTTPNGYKFESLILDMIHMMDSCCPFEVDREKAFAPVKNPTGVDSVESARKLLEKNGVTL
;
A
#
# COMPACT_ATOMS: atom_id res chain seq x y z
N MET A 1 25.45 -11.66 13.71
CA MET A 1 25.71 -13.06 14.12
C MET A 1 27.04 -13.62 13.59
N THR A 2 27.59 -14.70 14.16
CA THR A 2 28.79 -15.40 13.62
C THR A 2 28.41 -16.52 12.62
N LYS A 3 29.38 -17.05 11.84
CA LYS A 3 29.16 -18.22 10.96
C LYS A 3 28.63 -19.43 11.73
N GLN A 4 29.17 -19.71 12.91
CA GLN A 4 28.74 -20.86 13.72
C GLN A 4 27.30 -20.68 14.22
N ASP A 5 26.93 -19.46 14.63
CA ASP A 5 25.55 -19.15 15.03
C ASP A 5 24.59 -19.36 13.85
N ALA A 6 24.98 -18.89 12.65
CA ALA A 6 24.20 -19.09 11.44
C ALA A 6 24.05 -20.57 11.08
N ILE A 7 25.11 -21.38 11.16
CA ILE A 7 25.03 -22.84 10.93
C ILE A 7 24.03 -23.48 11.88
N ASN A 8 24.10 -23.15 13.18
CA ASN A 8 23.21 -23.72 14.19
C ASN A 8 21.74 -23.34 13.90
N LEU A 9 21.48 -22.06 13.64
CA LEU A 9 20.15 -21.54 13.30
C LEU A 9 19.60 -22.19 12.03
N LEU A 10 20.38 -22.18 10.95
CA LEU A 10 19.95 -22.69 9.65
C LEU A 10 19.77 -24.20 9.65
N THR A 11 20.54 -24.95 10.45
CA THR A 11 20.31 -26.38 10.64
C THR A 11 18.97 -26.61 11.34
N GLN A 12 18.65 -25.84 12.39
CA GLN A 12 17.37 -25.95 13.09
C GLN A 12 16.18 -25.58 12.19
N LYS A 13 16.37 -24.60 11.30
CA LYS A 13 15.34 -24.13 10.37
C LYS A 13 15.25 -24.94 9.08
N ASP A 14 16.13 -25.92 8.88
CA ASP A 14 16.28 -26.69 7.63
C ASP A 14 16.56 -25.76 6.42
N GLN A 15 17.56 -24.89 6.55
CA GLN A 15 17.93 -23.85 5.57
C GLN A 15 19.44 -23.74 5.36
N LEU A 16 20.20 -24.81 5.65
CA LEU A 16 21.67 -24.78 5.59
C LEU A 16 22.21 -24.47 4.19
N GLN A 17 21.41 -24.72 3.14
CA GLN A 17 21.78 -24.40 1.75
C GLN A 17 22.04 -22.90 1.51
N LEU A 18 21.58 -22.00 2.39
CA LEU A 18 21.90 -20.58 2.30
C LEU A 18 23.40 -20.29 2.46
N LEU A 19 24.17 -21.20 3.05
CA LEU A 19 25.61 -21.07 3.23
C LEU A 19 26.44 -21.84 2.19
N SER A 20 25.81 -22.42 1.15
CA SER A 20 26.50 -23.27 0.14
C SER A 20 27.71 -22.59 -0.51
N PHE A 21 27.66 -21.27 -0.71
CA PHE A 21 28.75 -20.49 -1.30
C PHE A 21 29.58 -19.71 -0.29
N TYR A 22 29.26 -19.77 1.01
CA TYR A 22 29.79 -18.86 2.03
C TYR A 22 31.31 -18.80 2.06
N ASP A 23 31.98 -19.95 1.94
CA ASP A 23 33.45 -20.05 1.99
C ASP A 23 34.15 -19.54 0.73
N THR A 24 33.40 -19.28 -0.35
CA THR A 24 33.89 -18.65 -1.58
C THR A 24 33.72 -17.13 -1.58
N LEU A 25 32.94 -16.59 -0.62
CA LEU A 25 32.63 -15.17 -0.52
C LEU A 25 33.80 -14.36 0.06
N THR A 26 33.88 -13.09 -0.33
CA THR A 26 34.75 -12.12 0.35
C THR A 26 34.24 -11.81 1.76
N PRO A 27 35.08 -11.30 2.68
CA PRO A 27 34.65 -10.97 4.04
C PRO A 27 33.44 -10.02 4.10
N ALA A 28 33.38 -9.02 3.21
CA ALA A 28 32.25 -8.08 3.15
C ALA A 28 30.94 -8.77 2.70
N GLN A 29 31.04 -9.70 1.74
CA GLN A 29 29.90 -10.48 1.27
C GLN A 29 29.42 -11.48 2.33
N GLN A 30 30.34 -12.08 3.07
CA GLN A 30 30.02 -12.93 4.22
C GLN A 30 29.24 -12.16 5.29
N GLU A 31 29.73 -10.97 5.67
CA GLU A 31 29.04 -10.10 6.63
C GLU A 31 27.65 -9.71 6.13
N ASN A 32 27.52 -9.33 4.86
CA ASN A 32 26.24 -9.01 4.23
C ASN A 32 25.25 -10.19 4.24
N LEU A 33 25.71 -11.41 3.94
CA LEU A 33 24.86 -12.60 3.97
C LEU A 33 24.42 -12.94 5.40
N LEU A 34 25.33 -12.85 6.39
CA LEU A 34 24.99 -13.09 7.80
C LEU A 34 23.98 -12.06 8.33
N ALA A 35 24.13 -10.79 7.96
CA ALA A 35 23.19 -9.74 8.33
C ALA A 35 21.79 -9.99 7.73
N GLN A 36 21.73 -10.45 6.47
CA GLN A 36 20.47 -10.86 5.85
C GLN A 36 19.83 -12.06 6.59
N ILE A 37 20.61 -13.09 6.93
CA ILE A 37 20.12 -14.27 7.65
C ILE A 37 19.57 -13.89 9.03
N GLU A 38 20.26 -13.02 9.75
CA GLU A 38 19.85 -12.50 11.06
C GLU A 38 18.55 -11.69 10.99
N GLY A 39 18.30 -11.01 9.86
CA GLY A 39 17.10 -10.22 9.61
C GLY A 39 15.87 -11.01 9.13
N ILE A 40 15.97 -12.33 8.90
CA ILE A 40 14.84 -13.14 8.43
C ILE A 40 13.78 -13.26 9.53
N ASP A 41 12.54 -12.87 9.21
CA ASP A 41 11.38 -13.30 9.98
C ASP A 41 11.05 -14.78 9.69
N TRP A 42 11.59 -15.67 10.52
CA TRP A 42 11.40 -17.11 10.37
C TRP A 42 9.95 -17.57 10.55
N SER A 43 9.09 -16.75 11.15
CA SER A 43 7.68 -17.09 11.33
C SER A 43 6.88 -17.04 10.03
N LEU A 44 7.47 -16.57 8.93
CA LEU A 44 6.91 -16.67 7.57
C LEU A 44 6.86 -18.12 7.08
N LEU A 45 7.84 -18.95 7.46
CA LEU A 45 7.91 -20.35 7.04
C LEU A 45 6.90 -21.24 7.78
N ASP A 46 6.45 -20.83 8.96
CA ASP A 46 5.47 -21.59 9.72
C ASP A 46 4.10 -21.63 9.01
N VAL A 47 3.78 -20.59 8.23
CA VAL A 47 2.56 -20.51 7.40
C VAL A 47 2.55 -21.56 6.29
N LEU A 48 3.72 -21.99 5.81
CA LEU A 48 3.81 -23.07 4.81
C LEU A 48 3.46 -24.44 5.41
N LYS A 49 3.73 -24.65 6.71
CA LYS A 49 3.53 -25.95 7.37
C LYS A 49 2.08 -26.27 7.62
N THR A 50 1.24 -25.24 7.82
CA THR A 50 -0.17 -25.46 8.08
C THR A 50 -0.93 -25.80 6.81
N HIS A 51 -0.38 -25.52 5.60
CA HIS A 51 -1.07 -25.64 4.31
C HIS A 51 -2.51 -25.09 4.32
N GLU A 52 -2.83 -24.29 5.33
CA GLU A 52 -4.12 -23.66 5.42
C GLU A 52 -4.15 -22.74 4.22
N THR A 53 -5.14 -22.99 3.37
CA THR A 53 -5.79 -21.94 2.63
C THR A 53 -6.12 -20.85 3.65
N VAL A 54 -5.15 -19.98 3.92
CA VAL A 54 -5.36 -18.75 4.66
C VAL A 54 -6.53 -18.12 3.92
N ASN A 55 -7.61 -17.83 4.65
CA ASN A 55 -8.84 -17.20 4.18
C ASN A 55 -9.98 -18.16 3.77
N ALA A 56 -10.41 -19.06 4.67
CA ALA A 56 -11.86 -19.29 4.73
C ALA A 56 -12.50 -17.94 5.08
N ARG A 57 -13.06 -17.26 4.07
CA ARG A 57 -13.75 -15.98 4.27
C ARG A 57 -15.06 -16.22 5.01
N GLY A 58 -15.44 -15.24 5.82
CA GLY A 58 -16.69 -15.20 6.55
C GLY A 58 -17.89 -14.93 5.66
N THR A 59 -19.01 -14.58 6.28
CA THR A 59 -20.21 -14.20 5.57
C THR A 59 -20.17 -12.71 5.22
N PHE A 60 -20.22 -12.40 3.93
CA PHE A 60 -20.28 -11.02 3.47
C PHE A 60 -21.68 -10.43 3.60
N ALA A 61 -21.75 -9.16 3.99
CA ALA A 61 -22.97 -8.35 3.91
C ALA A 61 -22.65 -6.93 3.40
N PRO A 62 -23.59 -6.26 2.70
CA PRO A 62 -23.37 -4.90 2.21
C PRO A 62 -23.04 -3.91 3.33
N LEU A 63 -22.25 -2.87 3.00
CA LEU A 63 -21.97 -1.75 3.88
C LEU A 63 -22.34 -0.45 3.16
N SER A 64 -23.25 0.33 3.74
CA SER A 64 -23.65 1.62 3.19
C SER A 64 -22.51 2.63 3.29
N ALA A 65 -22.37 3.49 2.28
CA ALA A 65 -21.46 4.63 2.30
C ALA A 65 -22.20 5.93 2.64
N MET A 66 -21.46 6.92 3.13
CA MET A 66 -21.91 8.30 3.09
C MET A 66 -21.90 8.75 1.62
N GLU A 67 -23.08 8.96 1.05
CA GLU A 67 -23.24 9.27 -0.38
C GLU A 67 -23.02 10.76 -0.67
N LEU A 68 -22.70 11.09 -1.93
CA LEU A 68 -22.40 12.47 -2.36
C LEU A 68 -23.46 13.49 -1.92
N SER A 69 -24.74 13.13 -1.99
CA SER A 69 -25.84 14.02 -1.57
C SER A 69 -25.81 14.33 -0.07
N GLN A 70 -25.47 13.36 0.77
CA GLN A 70 -25.33 13.52 2.21
C GLN A 70 -24.07 14.31 2.55
N ILE A 71 -22.98 14.03 1.85
CA ILE A 71 -21.71 14.76 1.99
C ILE A 71 -21.93 16.22 1.64
N ASP A 72 -22.56 16.52 0.50
CA ASP A 72 -22.78 17.90 0.05
C ASP A 72 -23.71 18.67 0.98
N ALA A 73 -24.74 18.02 1.52
CA ALA A 73 -25.63 18.61 2.51
C ALA A 73 -24.92 18.99 3.81
N ASN A 74 -23.89 18.23 4.22
CA ASN A 74 -23.15 18.43 5.47
C ASN A 74 -21.74 19.00 5.27
N ARG A 75 -21.36 19.34 4.03
CA ARG A 75 -19.96 19.62 3.63
C ARG A 75 -19.30 20.69 4.48
N ALA A 76 -20.00 21.78 4.78
CA ALA A 76 -19.43 22.88 5.56
C ALA A 76 -19.03 22.44 6.98
N HIS A 77 -19.85 21.59 7.61
CA HIS A 77 -19.54 21.06 8.95
C HIS A 77 -18.37 20.08 8.89
N LEU A 78 -18.43 19.11 7.97
CA LEU A 78 -17.40 18.10 7.80
C LEU A 78 -16.04 18.75 7.49
N GLU A 79 -16.02 19.71 6.57
CA GLU A 79 -14.79 20.43 6.24
C GLU A 79 -14.23 21.21 7.43
N GLU A 80 -15.06 21.83 8.27
CA GLU A 80 -14.57 22.55 9.46
C GLU A 80 -13.94 21.59 10.47
N VAL A 81 -14.57 20.44 10.74
CA VAL A 81 -14.02 19.41 11.63
C VAL A 81 -12.67 18.92 11.10
N GLY A 82 -12.58 18.60 9.80
CA GLY A 82 -11.34 18.13 9.20
C GLY A 82 -10.24 19.19 9.14
N LEU A 83 -10.58 20.44 8.78
CA LEU A 83 -9.63 21.55 8.77
C LEU A 83 -9.09 21.83 10.18
N GLN A 84 -9.95 21.76 11.20
CA GLN A 84 -9.52 21.92 12.58
C GLN A 84 -8.52 20.84 12.99
N ALA A 85 -8.81 19.56 12.70
CA ALA A 85 -7.90 18.46 12.99
C ALA A 85 -6.54 18.62 12.27
N ILE A 86 -6.55 19.08 11.02
CA ILE A 86 -5.32 19.34 10.26
C ILE A 86 -4.51 20.49 10.88
N ARG A 87 -5.16 21.61 11.26
CA ARG A 87 -4.51 22.76 11.91
C ARG A 87 -3.91 22.40 13.26
N GLU A 88 -4.54 21.49 13.98
CA GLU A 88 -4.05 20.95 15.25
C GLU A 88 -2.90 19.94 15.09
N GLY A 89 -2.51 19.60 13.86
CA GLY A 89 -1.41 18.67 13.59
C GLY A 89 -1.79 17.20 13.77
N LYS A 90 -3.08 16.87 13.84
CA LYS A 90 -3.58 15.51 14.14
C LYS A 90 -3.56 14.55 12.96
N VAL A 91 -3.32 15.03 11.74
CA VAL A 91 -3.49 14.25 10.51
C VAL A 91 -2.18 14.18 9.72
N ALA A 92 -1.77 12.97 9.34
CA ALA A 92 -0.62 12.69 8.50
C ALA A 92 -1.01 11.97 7.20
N ALA A 93 -0.13 12.05 6.20
CA ALA A 93 -0.27 11.40 4.89
C ALA A 93 0.81 10.32 4.73
N VAL A 94 0.45 9.15 4.20
CA VAL A 94 1.37 8.04 3.92
C VAL A 94 1.23 7.58 2.47
N LEU A 95 2.23 7.90 1.65
CA LEU A 95 2.30 7.47 0.25
C LEU A 95 2.99 6.11 0.14
N LEU A 96 2.28 5.13 -0.43
CA LEU A 96 2.78 3.81 -0.77
C LEU A 96 3.42 3.83 -2.17
N ALA A 97 4.72 4.13 -2.25
CA ALA A 97 5.49 4.25 -3.49
C ALA A 97 6.60 3.19 -3.64
N GLY A 98 6.40 1.98 -3.08
CA GLY A 98 7.33 0.85 -3.22
C GLY A 98 7.40 0.25 -4.64
N GLY A 99 6.52 0.64 -5.56
CA GLY A 99 6.40 0.10 -6.91
C GLY A 99 7.35 0.74 -7.94
N GLN A 100 7.83 -0.10 -8.86
CA GLN A 100 8.55 0.34 -10.07
C GLN A 100 7.58 0.59 -11.23
N GLY A 101 7.97 1.45 -12.18
CA GLY A 101 7.19 1.80 -13.37
C GLY A 101 7.20 0.74 -14.49
N THR A 102 7.65 -0.48 -14.22
CA THR A 102 7.97 -1.49 -15.26
C THR A 102 6.78 -1.84 -16.16
N ARG A 103 5.56 -1.89 -15.62
CA ARG A 103 4.33 -2.10 -16.43
C ARG A 103 4.05 -0.98 -17.44
N LEU A 104 4.59 0.21 -17.20
CA LEU A 104 4.52 1.36 -18.09
C LEU A 104 5.68 1.40 -19.10
N GLY A 105 6.55 0.37 -19.11
CA GLY A 105 7.79 0.40 -19.89
C GLY A 105 8.84 1.37 -19.33
N PHE A 106 8.72 1.75 -18.05
CA PHE A 106 9.60 2.69 -17.38
C PHE A 106 10.44 1.97 -16.32
N ASP A 107 11.76 2.12 -16.38
CA ASP A 107 12.74 1.41 -15.54
C ASP A 107 13.03 2.12 -14.20
N LYS A 108 12.29 3.20 -13.94
CA LYS A 108 12.41 4.06 -12.77
C LYS A 108 11.16 3.97 -11.87
N PRO A 109 11.22 4.53 -10.66
CA PRO A 109 10.10 4.53 -9.72
C PRO A 109 8.85 5.12 -10.36
N LYS A 110 7.68 4.52 -10.12
CA LYS A 110 6.44 4.89 -10.83
C LYS A 110 6.07 6.37 -10.68
N GLY A 111 6.30 6.96 -9.51
CA GLY A 111 6.04 8.38 -9.26
C GLY A 111 6.88 9.34 -10.13
N MET A 112 8.02 8.90 -10.66
CA MET A 112 8.86 9.67 -11.58
C MET A 112 8.36 9.63 -13.03
N TYR A 113 7.31 8.87 -13.33
CA TYR A 113 6.77 8.78 -14.68
C TYR A 113 6.21 10.15 -15.11
N ASN A 114 6.68 10.65 -16.25
CA ASN A 114 6.16 11.87 -16.87
C ASN A 114 4.83 11.57 -17.59
N ILE A 115 3.72 11.98 -16.98
CA ILE A 115 2.38 11.90 -17.56
C ILE A 115 2.03 13.15 -18.40
N GLY A 116 2.89 14.16 -18.43
CA GLY A 116 2.70 15.36 -19.25
C GLY A 116 2.75 15.08 -20.77
N VAL A 117 2.27 16.05 -21.54
CA VAL A 117 2.21 16.04 -23.01
C VAL A 117 2.86 17.30 -23.57
N THR A 118 2.38 18.48 -23.18
CA THR A 118 2.92 19.77 -23.62
C THR A 118 3.94 20.35 -22.63
N ARG A 119 4.00 19.81 -21.41
CA ARG A 119 5.04 20.09 -20.41
C ARG A 119 5.47 18.82 -19.69
N GLU A 120 6.48 18.95 -18.82
CA GLU A 120 6.72 17.93 -17.82
C GLU A 120 5.63 18.00 -16.74
N LEU A 121 5.05 16.85 -16.42
CA LEU A 121 4.15 16.65 -15.30
C LEU A 121 4.37 15.25 -14.76
N TYR A 122 4.87 15.14 -13.54
CA TYR A 122 5.19 13.85 -12.94
C TYR A 122 4.05 13.34 -12.06
N ILE A 123 3.91 12.02 -11.92
CA ILE A 123 2.93 11.44 -11.00
C ILE A 123 3.15 11.94 -9.55
N PHE A 124 4.41 12.03 -9.08
CA PHE A 124 4.72 12.62 -7.77
C PHE A 124 4.27 14.08 -7.66
N GLU A 125 4.40 14.87 -8.73
CA GLU A 125 3.95 16.26 -8.76
C GLU A 125 2.43 16.35 -8.57
N CYS A 126 1.66 15.51 -9.28
CA CYS A 126 0.20 15.44 -9.09
C CYS A 126 -0.17 15.14 -7.63
N LEU A 127 0.43 14.11 -7.03
CA LEU A 127 0.10 13.70 -5.67
C LEU A 127 0.50 14.77 -4.63
N ILE A 128 1.67 15.37 -4.78
CA ILE A 128 2.13 16.44 -3.87
C ILE A 128 1.25 17.68 -4.01
N ASN A 129 0.82 18.03 -5.23
CA ASN A 129 -0.12 19.13 -5.45
C ASN A 129 -1.47 18.86 -4.79
N ASN A 130 -1.99 17.63 -4.84
CA ASN A 130 -3.24 17.26 -4.18
C ASN A 130 -3.16 17.46 -2.65
N VAL A 131 -2.04 17.08 -2.01
CA VAL A 131 -1.82 17.36 -0.57
C VAL A 131 -1.63 18.87 -0.31
N MET A 132 -0.89 19.55 -1.19
CA MET A 132 -0.61 20.98 -1.09
C MET A 132 -1.88 21.84 -1.16
N GLU A 133 -2.90 21.44 -1.92
CA GLU A 133 -4.22 22.09 -1.93
C GLU A 133 -4.84 22.12 -0.53
N VAL A 134 -4.76 20.99 0.19
CA VAL A 134 -5.26 20.88 1.56
C VAL A 134 -4.42 21.70 2.53
N VAL A 135 -3.09 21.67 2.40
CA VAL A 135 -2.17 22.50 3.20
C VAL A 135 -2.52 23.99 3.06
N LYS A 136 -2.74 24.46 1.82
CA LYS A 136 -3.13 25.85 1.54
C LYS A 136 -4.50 26.19 2.14
N LYS A 137 -5.47 25.27 2.05
CA LYS A 137 -6.82 25.47 2.61
C LYS A 137 -6.82 25.49 4.14
N ALA A 138 -6.02 24.64 4.78
CA ALA A 138 -5.88 24.58 6.23
C ALA A 138 -5.01 25.71 6.79
N GLY A 139 -4.03 26.17 6.02
CA GLY A 139 -2.96 27.06 6.51
C GLY A 139 -1.94 26.33 7.39
N ALA A 140 -1.85 24.99 7.27
CA ALA A 140 -1.00 24.14 8.10
C ALA A 140 -0.40 23.01 7.27
N TRP A 141 0.87 22.69 7.52
CA TRP A 141 1.57 21.59 6.87
C TRP A 141 1.11 20.24 7.42
N ILE A 142 0.97 19.26 6.52
CA ILE A 142 0.63 17.87 6.86
C ILE A 142 1.93 17.06 6.84
N PRO A 143 2.30 16.35 7.92
CA PRO A 143 3.41 15.39 7.87
C PRO A 143 3.20 14.36 6.77
N PHE A 144 4.16 14.25 5.85
CA PHE A 144 4.05 13.44 4.64
C PHE A 144 5.14 12.36 4.60
N TYR A 145 4.73 11.12 4.85
CA TYR A 145 5.60 9.96 4.88
C TYR A 145 5.54 9.23 3.54
N ILE A 146 6.69 9.03 2.92
CA ILE A 146 6.82 8.39 1.60
C ILE A 146 7.52 7.04 1.78
N MET A 147 6.74 5.98 1.61
CA MET A 147 7.22 4.60 1.61
C MET A 147 7.82 4.25 0.27
N THR A 148 9.01 3.67 0.28
CA THR A 148 9.72 3.16 -0.90
C THR A 148 10.14 1.71 -0.68
N SER A 149 10.74 1.09 -1.69
CA SER A 149 11.47 -0.18 -1.59
C SER A 149 12.97 0.09 -1.55
N ASP A 150 13.75 -0.92 -1.16
CA ASP A 150 15.23 -0.85 -1.28
C ASP A 150 15.68 -0.53 -2.71
N LYS A 151 14.93 -0.97 -3.73
CA LYS A 151 15.28 -0.82 -5.14
C LYS A 151 15.02 0.58 -5.71
N ASN A 152 14.16 1.38 -5.08
CA ASN A 152 13.78 2.71 -5.59
C ASN A 152 14.02 3.86 -4.61
N TYR A 153 14.55 3.59 -3.41
CA TYR A 153 14.77 4.63 -2.39
C TYR A 153 15.68 5.76 -2.90
N ASP A 154 16.86 5.43 -3.44
CA ASP A 154 17.85 6.43 -3.86
C ASP A 154 17.33 7.28 -5.02
N ASP A 155 16.74 6.64 -6.04
CA ASP A 155 16.14 7.34 -7.18
C ASP A 155 15.00 8.27 -6.73
N THR A 156 14.12 7.79 -5.84
CA THR A 156 12.96 8.57 -5.36
C THR A 156 13.40 9.78 -4.53
N THR A 157 14.32 9.58 -3.59
CA THR A 157 14.79 10.65 -2.69
C THR A 157 15.60 11.70 -3.45
N ALA A 158 16.47 11.28 -4.36
CA ALA A 158 17.25 12.18 -5.21
C ALA A 158 16.33 13.00 -6.11
N PHE A 159 15.35 12.37 -6.77
CA PHE A 159 14.43 13.05 -7.67
C PHE A 159 13.55 14.09 -6.96
N LEU A 160 12.96 13.74 -5.81
CA LEU A 160 12.13 14.69 -5.06
C LEU A 160 12.95 15.88 -4.57
N LYS A 161 14.20 15.65 -4.14
CA LYS A 161 15.12 16.74 -3.77
C LYS A 161 15.49 17.60 -4.98
N GLU A 162 15.78 17.00 -6.14
CA GLU A 162 16.07 17.70 -7.40
C GLU A 162 14.92 18.63 -7.79
N LYS A 163 13.67 18.16 -7.69
CA LYS A 163 12.46 18.93 -8.00
C LYS A 163 12.02 19.87 -6.86
N ASN A 164 12.86 20.08 -5.85
CA ASN A 164 12.57 20.89 -4.66
C ASN A 164 11.22 20.53 -4.01
N TYR A 165 10.97 19.22 -3.92
CA TYR A 165 9.74 18.62 -3.39
C TYR A 165 8.45 19.20 -4.00
N PHE A 166 8.53 19.69 -5.24
CA PHE A 166 7.44 20.39 -5.93
C PHE A 166 6.82 21.54 -5.10
N GLY A 167 7.64 22.18 -4.25
CA GLY A 167 7.25 23.29 -3.39
C GLY A 167 6.71 22.88 -2.00
N TYR A 168 6.63 21.59 -1.68
CA TYR A 168 6.31 21.13 -0.33
C TYR A 168 7.45 21.42 0.65
N ASN A 169 7.12 21.69 1.93
CA ASN A 169 8.15 21.91 2.94
C ASN A 169 8.91 20.61 3.23
N ALA A 170 10.22 20.62 2.96
CA ALA A 170 11.10 19.46 3.15
C ALA A 170 11.14 18.95 4.60
N GLU A 171 10.92 19.81 5.60
CA GLU A 171 10.90 19.42 7.02
C GLU A 171 9.74 18.48 7.37
N TYR A 172 8.68 18.50 6.57
CA TYR A 172 7.49 17.66 6.72
C TYR A 172 7.53 16.41 5.83
N ILE A 173 8.61 16.19 5.07
CA ILE A 173 8.76 15.01 4.22
C ILE A 173 9.68 14.00 4.89
N HIS A 174 9.17 12.79 5.06
CA HIS A 174 9.86 11.70 5.73
C HIS A 174 9.90 10.47 4.83
N PHE A 175 11.09 9.92 4.58
CA PHE A 175 11.25 8.74 3.75
C PHE A 175 11.49 7.50 4.60
N PHE A 176 10.84 6.41 4.26
CA PHE A 176 11.13 5.11 4.83
C PHE A 176 11.07 4.00 3.78
N LYS A 177 11.76 2.90 4.07
CA LYS A 177 11.76 1.70 3.23
C LYS A 177 10.80 0.68 3.81
N GLN A 178 9.95 0.13 2.95
CA GLN A 178 9.11 -1.01 3.26
C GLN A 178 9.97 -2.24 3.59
N ASP A 179 9.42 -3.17 4.34
CA ASP A 179 10.08 -4.42 4.67
C ASP A 179 10.07 -5.35 3.46
N MET A 180 11.09 -6.20 3.40
CA MET A 180 11.22 -7.21 2.37
C MET A 180 11.03 -8.58 3.00
N ALA A 181 10.28 -9.45 2.33
CA ALA A 181 10.10 -10.84 2.71
C ALA A 181 10.94 -11.76 1.79
N PRO A 182 11.57 -12.82 2.33
CA PRO A 182 12.23 -13.82 1.50
C PRO A 182 11.23 -14.59 0.66
N SER A 183 11.66 -14.95 -0.56
CA SER A 183 10.94 -15.89 -1.42
C SER A 183 11.40 -17.31 -1.16
N VAL A 184 10.51 -18.29 -1.34
CA VAL A 184 10.80 -19.71 -1.13
C VAL A 184 10.44 -20.55 -2.34
N ASP A 185 11.08 -21.71 -2.48
CA ASP A 185 10.61 -22.75 -3.39
C ASP A 185 9.37 -23.48 -2.83
N TYR A 186 8.85 -24.46 -3.57
CA TYR A 186 7.70 -25.26 -3.13
C TYR A 186 7.97 -26.14 -1.90
N ASN A 187 9.24 -26.39 -1.56
CA ASN A 187 9.63 -27.13 -0.36
C ASN A 187 9.88 -26.19 0.84
N GLY A 188 9.62 -24.88 0.68
CA GLY A 188 9.86 -23.89 1.71
C GLY A 188 11.33 -23.51 1.89
N LYS A 189 12.23 -23.89 0.96
CA LYS A 189 13.63 -23.47 0.96
C LYS A 189 13.73 -22.03 0.48
N LEU A 190 14.41 -21.19 1.25
CA LEU A 190 14.65 -19.81 0.85
C LEU A 190 15.49 -19.78 -0.43
N LEU A 191 15.07 -18.95 -1.39
CA LEU A 191 15.74 -18.77 -2.67
C LEU A 191 16.83 -17.69 -2.56
N MET A 192 17.92 -17.89 -3.28
CA MET A 192 19.05 -16.95 -3.40
C MET A 192 19.03 -16.31 -4.78
N GLU A 193 19.32 -15.01 -4.90
CA GLU A 193 19.49 -14.33 -6.21
C GLU A 193 20.96 -14.06 -6.55
N ALA A 194 21.86 -14.24 -5.58
CA ALA A 194 23.31 -14.23 -5.76
C ALA A 194 23.96 -15.06 -4.62
N PRO A 195 25.23 -15.47 -4.73
CA PRO A 195 25.91 -16.27 -3.70
C PRO A 195 25.89 -15.67 -2.29
N ASP A 196 25.77 -14.35 -2.18
CA ASP A 196 25.74 -13.55 -0.95
C ASP A 196 24.39 -12.86 -0.69
N ARG A 197 23.34 -13.17 -1.46
CA ARG A 197 22.08 -12.42 -1.43
C ARG A 197 20.83 -13.28 -1.59
N LEU A 198 19.91 -13.12 -0.65
CA LEU A 198 18.60 -13.74 -0.68
C LEU A 198 17.73 -13.13 -1.79
N SER A 199 16.89 -13.95 -2.41
CA SER A 199 15.81 -13.46 -3.26
C SER A 199 14.70 -12.87 -2.38
N LEU A 200 14.64 -11.55 -2.31
CA LEU A 200 13.65 -10.83 -1.52
C LEU A 200 12.58 -10.15 -2.39
N SER A 201 11.38 -10.02 -1.85
CA SER A 201 10.29 -9.24 -2.43
C SER A 201 9.67 -8.28 -1.42
N PRO A 202 9.05 -7.18 -1.86
CA PRO A 202 8.19 -6.37 -0.99
C PRO A 202 7.22 -7.24 -0.20
N ASN A 203 7.03 -6.94 1.08
CA ASN A 203 6.11 -7.69 1.96
C ASN A 203 4.61 -7.35 1.76
N GLY A 204 4.24 -6.82 0.59
CA GLY A 204 2.88 -6.38 0.29
C GLY A 204 2.55 -4.95 0.76
N ASN A 205 1.38 -4.45 0.37
CA ASN A 205 0.96 -3.09 0.69
C ASN A 205 0.41 -2.94 2.12
N GLY A 206 0.11 -4.04 2.83
CA GLY A 206 -0.28 -4.03 4.25
C GLY A 206 0.91 -3.86 5.20
N GLY A 207 2.14 -4.07 4.71
CA GLY A 207 3.36 -3.96 5.50
C GLY A 207 3.78 -2.54 5.88
N TRP A 208 3.08 -1.53 5.37
CA TRP A 208 3.49 -0.13 5.45
C TRP A 208 3.63 0.37 6.90
N PHE A 209 2.70 -0.01 7.78
CA PHE A 209 2.69 0.50 9.15
C PHE A 209 3.82 -0.12 9.99
N SER A 210 4.07 -1.43 9.83
CA SER A 210 5.22 -2.06 10.48
C SER A 210 6.54 -1.43 10.04
N SER A 211 6.68 -1.15 8.74
CA SER A 211 7.87 -0.49 8.19
C SER A 211 8.04 0.94 8.71
N LEU A 212 6.95 1.69 8.82
CA LEU A 212 6.92 3.04 9.38
C LEU A 212 7.39 3.03 10.85
N CYS A 213 6.91 2.10 11.67
CA CYS A 213 7.34 1.98 13.06
C CYS A 213 8.83 1.63 13.21
N ARG A 214 9.43 0.84 12.30
CA ARG A 214 10.88 0.52 12.39
C ARG A 214 11.75 1.76 12.26
N TYR A 215 11.26 2.77 11.54
CA TYR A 215 11.90 4.09 11.44
C TYR A 215 11.61 4.98 12.65
N GLY A 216 10.83 4.52 13.63
CA GLY A 216 10.47 5.27 14.83
C GLY A 216 9.41 6.35 14.60
N TYR A 217 8.79 6.39 13.42
CA TYR A 217 7.83 7.42 13.05
C TYR A 217 6.50 7.30 13.81
N ASP A 218 6.14 6.11 14.28
CA ASP A 218 5.01 5.94 15.19
C ASP A 218 5.20 6.71 16.50
N LYS A 219 6.41 6.68 17.06
CA LYS A 219 6.76 7.43 18.28
C LYS A 219 6.80 8.92 18.02
N GLN A 220 7.46 9.33 16.93
CA GLN A 220 7.52 10.74 16.51
C GLN A 220 6.12 11.33 16.30
N MET A 221 5.22 10.58 15.64
CA MET A 221 3.82 10.97 15.44
C MET A 221 3.08 11.17 16.75
N LYS A 222 3.20 10.22 17.70
CA LYS A 222 2.58 10.36 19.02
C LYS A 222 3.09 11.57 19.78
N GLU A 223 4.40 11.83 19.75
CA GLU A 223 5.01 13.01 20.37
C GLU A 223 4.52 14.31 19.73
N ALA A 224 4.26 14.30 18.41
CA ALA A 224 3.75 15.45 17.66
C ALA A 224 2.21 15.62 17.74
N GLY A 225 1.49 14.72 18.43
CA GLY A 225 0.03 14.78 18.54
C GLY A 225 -0.74 14.29 17.31
N VAL A 226 -0.10 13.54 16.41
CA VAL A 226 -0.78 12.91 15.27
C VAL A 226 -1.68 11.77 15.78
N GLU A 227 -2.93 11.78 15.35
CA GLU A 227 -3.94 10.78 15.70
C GLU A 227 -4.37 9.94 14.49
N TRP A 228 -4.24 10.49 13.28
CA TRP A 228 -4.80 9.89 12.06
C TRP A 228 -3.78 9.84 10.92
N LEU A 229 -3.76 8.71 10.21
CA LEU A 229 -2.90 8.47 9.06
C LEU A 229 -3.73 8.09 7.84
N THR A 230 -3.58 8.86 6.76
CA THR A 230 -4.19 8.51 5.48
C THR A 230 -3.17 7.81 4.58
N ALA A 231 -3.34 6.51 4.38
CA ALA A 231 -2.51 5.68 3.52
C ALA A 231 -3.09 5.58 2.11
N PHE A 232 -2.24 5.77 1.10
CA PHE A 232 -2.68 5.76 -0.29
C PHE A 232 -1.61 5.37 -1.31
N ALA A 233 -2.06 4.93 -2.50
CA ALA A 233 -1.17 4.45 -3.55
C ALA A 233 -0.64 5.57 -4.47
N VAL A 234 0.54 5.34 -5.03
CA VAL A 234 1.20 6.25 -5.99
C VAL A 234 0.52 6.34 -7.35
N ASP A 235 -0.43 5.46 -7.67
CA ASP A 235 -0.89 5.30 -9.04
C ASP A 235 -2.11 6.13 -9.44
N ASN A 236 -2.83 6.73 -8.49
CA ASN A 236 -4.01 7.54 -8.76
C ASN A 236 -3.71 9.04 -8.74
N VAL A 237 -3.56 9.65 -9.93
CA VAL A 237 -3.14 11.06 -10.06
C VAL A 237 -4.18 12.09 -9.62
N LEU A 238 -5.47 11.70 -9.50
CA LEU A 238 -6.56 12.58 -9.05
C LEU A 238 -6.98 12.35 -7.60
N GLN A 239 -6.27 11.50 -6.87
CA GLN A 239 -6.72 11.10 -5.54
C GLN A 239 -6.84 12.29 -4.57
N ARG A 240 -7.95 12.34 -3.85
CA ARG A 240 -8.24 13.32 -2.79
C ARG A 240 -7.56 12.92 -1.47
N ILE A 241 -6.33 13.36 -1.25
CA ILE A 241 -5.54 13.01 -0.07
C ILE A 241 -5.85 13.99 1.06
N ASN A 242 -6.25 13.49 2.25
CA ASN A 242 -6.62 14.31 3.40
C ASN A 242 -7.65 15.40 3.07
N ASP A 243 -8.60 15.10 2.17
CA ASP A 243 -9.73 16.00 1.91
C ASP A 243 -10.42 16.33 3.25
N PRO A 244 -10.56 17.63 3.60
CA PRO A 244 -11.10 17.98 4.91
C PRO A 244 -12.51 17.44 5.17
N ALA A 245 -13.36 17.31 4.15
CA ALA A 245 -14.69 16.74 4.34
C ALA A 245 -14.61 15.24 4.68
N PHE A 246 -13.67 14.51 4.06
CA PHE A 246 -13.41 13.11 4.39
C PHE A 246 -12.83 12.96 5.80
N VAL A 247 -11.80 13.75 6.13
CA VAL A 247 -11.18 13.74 7.47
C VAL A 247 -12.24 14.03 8.53
N GLY A 248 -13.08 15.05 8.31
CA GLY A 248 -14.16 15.39 9.21
C GLY A 248 -15.21 14.29 9.33
N ALA A 249 -15.61 13.65 8.22
CA ALA A 249 -16.57 12.55 8.23
C ALA A 249 -16.07 11.35 9.04
N VAL A 250 -14.80 10.98 8.90
CA VAL A 250 -14.22 9.88 9.69
C VAL A 250 -14.23 10.23 11.17
N ILE A 251 -13.76 11.43 11.55
CA ILE A 251 -13.72 11.88 12.94
C ILE A 251 -15.12 11.97 13.54
N ASP A 252 -16.07 12.62 12.85
CA ASP A 252 -17.43 12.85 13.33
C ASP A 252 -18.24 11.53 13.44
N SER A 253 -17.97 10.57 12.55
CA SER A 253 -18.60 9.24 12.61
C SER A 253 -18.17 8.42 13.83
N GLY A 254 -17.05 8.76 14.47
CA GLY A 254 -16.44 7.97 15.54
C GLY A 254 -15.89 6.61 15.10
N CYS A 255 -15.75 6.37 13.79
CA CYS A 255 -15.19 5.12 13.27
C CYS A 255 -13.66 5.06 13.50
N ASP A 256 -13.14 3.84 13.65
CA ASP A 256 -11.69 3.61 13.80
C ASP A 256 -10.90 3.88 12.51
N CYS A 257 -11.57 3.75 11.36
CA CYS A 257 -10.99 4.04 10.07
C CYS A 257 -12.04 4.60 9.09
N GLY A 258 -11.58 5.08 7.94
CA GLY A 258 -12.41 5.45 6.82
C GLY A 258 -11.79 5.04 5.49
N GLY A 259 -12.63 4.88 4.48
CA GLY A 259 -12.20 4.52 3.13
C GLY A 259 -12.94 5.34 2.09
N MET A 260 -12.20 6.01 1.21
CA MET A 260 -12.83 6.62 0.04
C MET A 260 -13.24 5.53 -0.94
N VAL A 261 -14.45 5.69 -1.46
CA VAL A 261 -15.07 4.76 -2.40
C VAL A 261 -15.64 5.51 -3.60
N VAL A 262 -15.65 4.85 -4.75
CA VAL A 262 -16.35 5.32 -5.94
C VAL A 262 -17.50 4.39 -6.24
N ARG A 263 -18.60 4.95 -6.73
CA ARG A 263 -19.68 4.14 -7.28
C ARG A 263 -19.18 3.32 -8.46
N LYS A 264 -19.55 2.05 -8.53
CA LYS A 264 -19.19 1.17 -9.64
C LYS A 264 -19.80 1.71 -10.94
N ALA A 265 -18.99 1.71 -12.00
CA ALA A 265 -19.44 2.11 -13.33
C ALA A 265 -20.27 1.00 -14.00
N ASP A 266 -20.04 -0.26 -13.60
CA ASP A 266 -20.74 -1.45 -14.07
C ASP A 266 -20.80 -2.48 -12.93
N PRO A 267 -21.87 -3.28 -12.80
CA PRO A 267 -21.92 -4.38 -11.82
C PRO A 267 -20.71 -5.33 -11.91
N ASN A 268 -20.14 -5.55 -13.09
CA ASN A 268 -18.99 -6.42 -13.33
C ASN A 268 -17.65 -5.69 -13.32
N GLU A 269 -17.61 -4.43 -12.88
CA GLU A 269 -16.35 -3.69 -12.73
C GLU A 269 -15.41 -4.46 -11.79
N ARG A 270 -14.17 -4.70 -12.24
CA ARG A 270 -13.14 -5.46 -11.52
C ARG A 270 -12.47 -4.61 -10.44
N VAL A 271 -13.26 -4.25 -9.43
CA VAL A 271 -12.85 -3.46 -8.27
C VAL A 271 -13.35 -4.16 -7.00
N GLY A 272 -12.51 -4.19 -5.96
CA GLY A 272 -12.94 -4.65 -4.65
C GLY A 272 -14.01 -3.72 -4.08
N VAL A 273 -14.99 -4.27 -3.38
CA VAL A 273 -16.11 -3.51 -2.80
C VAL A 273 -15.99 -3.52 -1.29
N LEU A 274 -16.11 -2.33 -0.68
CA LEU A 274 -16.16 -2.25 0.78
C LEU A 274 -17.48 -2.82 1.28
N CYS A 275 -17.39 -3.73 2.23
CA CYS A 275 -18.53 -4.47 2.78
C CYS A 275 -18.28 -4.78 4.26
N THR A 276 -19.11 -5.65 4.83
CA THR A 276 -18.78 -6.32 6.08
C THR A 276 -18.54 -7.81 5.86
N GLU A 277 -17.73 -8.41 6.72
CA GLU A 277 -17.47 -9.84 6.83
C GLU A 277 -17.62 -10.20 8.31
N ASP A 278 -18.59 -11.05 8.62
CA ASP A 278 -18.96 -11.41 10.01
C ASP A 278 -19.15 -10.18 10.93
N GLY A 279 -19.74 -9.12 10.38
CA GLY A 279 -20.05 -7.87 11.09
C GLY A 279 -18.87 -6.90 11.24
N LYS A 280 -17.68 -7.25 10.78
CA LYS A 280 -16.52 -6.34 10.72
C LYS A 280 -16.38 -5.72 9.34
N PRO A 281 -15.82 -4.50 9.20
CA PRO A 281 -15.45 -3.96 7.91
C PRO A 281 -14.61 -4.97 7.11
N SER A 282 -14.79 -5.03 5.80
CA SER A 282 -14.00 -5.90 4.94
C SER A 282 -14.04 -5.40 3.51
N ILE A 283 -13.22 -6.00 2.66
CA ILE A 283 -13.28 -5.80 1.21
C ILE A 283 -13.49 -7.16 0.59
N VAL A 284 -14.57 -7.29 -0.18
CA VAL A 284 -14.76 -8.44 -1.08
C VAL A 284 -14.09 -8.10 -2.41
N GLU A 285 -13.08 -8.87 -2.79
CA GLU A 285 -12.42 -8.69 -4.09
C GLU A 285 -13.33 -9.18 -5.22
N TYR A 286 -13.17 -8.62 -6.41
CA TYR A 286 -14.06 -8.92 -7.55
C TYR A 286 -14.09 -10.41 -7.93
N TYR A 287 -13.03 -11.17 -7.65
CA TYR A 287 -12.95 -12.61 -7.92
C TYR A 287 -13.57 -13.46 -6.79
N GLU A 288 -13.96 -12.85 -5.68
CA GLU A 288 -14.66 -13.47 -4.56
C GLU A 288 -16.17 -13.19 -4.60
N MET A 289 -16.61 -12.22 -5.41
CA MET A 289 -18.01 -11.86 -5.54
C MET A 289 -18.80 -12.94 -6.30
N THR A 290 -19.96 -13.33 -5.75
CA THR A 290 -20.91 -14.22 -6.44
C THR A 290 -21.82 -13.42 -7.38
N GLU A 291 -22.46 -14.10 -8.34
CA GLU A 291 -23.47 -13.49 -9.23
C GLU A 291 -24.60 -12.80 -8.43
N ASP A 292 -25.03 -13.42 -7.33
CA ASP A 292 -26.03 -12.83 -6.44
C ASP A 292 -25.54 -11.52 -5.83
N MET A 293 -24.29 -11.47 -5.33
CA MET A 293 -23.70 -10.24 -4.77
C MET A 293 -23.55 -9.15 -5.84
N ILE A 294 -23.11 -9.52 -7.05
CA ILE A 294 -22.90 -8.59 -8.17
C ILE A 294 -24.20 -7.88 -8.56
N HIS A 295 -25.33 -8.58 -8.49
CA HIS A 295 -26.63 -8.09 -8.96
C HIS A 295 -27.62 -7.75 -7.84
N LEU A 296 -27.23 -7.88 -6.57
CA LEU A 296 -28.06 -7.55 -5.42
C LEU A 296 -28.40 -6.06 -5.38
N LYS A 297 -29.69 -5.73 -5.30
CA LYS A 297 -30.21 -4.35 -5.34
C LYS A 297 -31.13 -4.01 -4.18
N ASP A 298 -31.20 -2.73 -3.85
CA ASP A 298 -32.22 -2.16 -2.96
C ASP A 298 -33.58 -1.98 -3.67
N GLU A 299 -34.57 -1.48 -2.93
CA GLU A 299 -35.93 -1.20 -3.44
C GLU A 299 -35.97 -0.12 -4.54
N ASN A 300 -34.93 0.72 -4.62
CA ASN A 300 -34.78 1.77 -5.63
C ASN A 300 -34.00 1.29 -6.87
N GLY A 301 -33.55 0.03 -6.88
CA GLY A 301 -32.78 -0.57 -7.96
C GLY A 301 -31.28 -0.26 -7.94
N ASN A 302 -30.77 0.37 -6.87
CA ASN A 302 -29.33 0.59 -6.68
C ASN A 302 -28.65 -0.69 -6.23
N LEU A 303 -27.44 -0.95 -6.71
CA LEU A 303 -26.63 -2.07 -6.23
C LEU A 303 -26.34 -1.89 -4.73
N LEU A 304 -26.37 -2.98 -3.96
CA LEU A 304 -25.94 -2.96 -2.56
C LEU A 304 -24.41 -3.08 -2.43
N TYR A 305 -23.76 -3.84 -3.32
CA TYR A 305 -22.30 -3.92 -3.43
C TYR A 305 -21.77 -2.95 -4.49
N ASN A 306 -21.96 -1.65 -4.24
CA ASN A 306 -21.75 -0.60 -5.26
C ASN A 306 -20.48 0.23 -5.07
N PHE A 307 -19.88 0.19 -3.88
CA PHE A 307 -18.85 1.13 -3.48
C PHE A 307 -17.46 0.51 -3.62
N GLY A 308 -16.86 0.72 -4.79
CA GLY A 308 -15.53 0.25 -5.14
C GLY A 308 -14.45 1.04 -4.41
N VAL A 309 -13.50 0.35 -3.79
CA VAL A 309 -12.39 0.99 -3.07
C VAL A 309 -11.34 1.56 -4.01
N ILE A 310 -10.76 2.71 -3.65
CA ILE A 310 -9.73 3.38 -4.45
C ILE A 310 -8.35 3.47 -3.77
N LEU A 311 -8.14 2.67 -2.72
CA LEU A 311 -6.91 2.63 -1.91
C LEU A 311 -6.53 4.01 -1.36
N ASN A 312 -7.46 4.60 -0.63
CA ASN A 312 -7.29 5.82 0.15
C ASN A 312 -8.01 5.64 1.47
N TYR A 313 -7.25 5.26 2.50
CA TYR A 313 -7.77 4.83 3.79
C TYR A 313 -7.18 5.68 4.90
N MET A 314 -8.04 6.20 5.77
CA MET A 314 -7.65 6.92 6.97
C MET A 314 -7.77 5.99 8.17
N PHE A 315 -6.74 5.91 8.99
CA PHE A 315 -6.66 5.01 10.12
C PHE A 315 -6.31 5.75 11.40
N ASN A 316 -6.94 5.37 12.51
CA ASN A 316 -6.52 5.81 13.83
C ASN A 316 -5.17 5.19 14.21
N LEU A 317 -4.23 6.01 14.70
CA LEU A 317 -2.87 5.59 15.03
C LEU A 317 -2.82 4.58 16.19
N ASP A 318 -3.66 4.75 17.21
CA ASP A 318 -3.67 3.84 18.36
C ASP A 318 -4.22 2.46 17.95
N ARG A 319 -5.27 2.43 17.11
CA ARG A 319 -5.79 1.17 16.54
C ARG A 319 -4.77 0.45 15.68
N LEU A 320 -4.04 1.17 14.83
CA LEU A 320 -2.92 0.60 14.07
C LEU A 320 -1.85 0.00 14.98
N THR A 321 -1.53 0.69 16.08
CA THR A 321 -0.55 0.22 17.07
C THR A 321 -1.02 -1.08 17.74
N GLU A 322 -2.29 -1.17 18.11
CA GLU A 322 -2.91 -2.38 18.67
C GLU A 322 -2.85 -3.54 17.67
N ILE A 323 -3.24 -3.30 16.42
CA ILE A 323 -3.31 -4.32 15.35
C ILE A 323 -1.94 -4.86 14.98
N LYS A 324 -0.91 -4.01 14.95
CA LYS A 324 0.49 -4.43 14.74
C LYS A 324 0.92 -5.52 15.72
N SER A 325 0.45 -5.47 16.98
CA SER A 325 0.78 -6.49 17.98
C SER A 325 0.13 -7.85 17.72
N LYS A 326 -0.93 -7.91 16.91
CA LYS A 326 -1.73 -9.11 16.62
C LYS A 326 -1.30 -9.87 15.35
N ARG A 327 -0.30 -9.35 14.62
CA ARG A 327 0.21 -9.83 13.32
C ARG A 327 -0.84 -9.83 12.20
N LEU A 328 -0.54 -9.18 11.07
CA LEU A 328 -1.42 -9.21 9.91
C LEU A 328 -1.45 -10.61 9.27
N PRO A 329 -2.58 -11.03 8.68
CA PRO A 329 -2.64 -12.20 7.81
C PRO A 329 -1.57 -12.14 6.72
N LEU A 330 -1.01 -13.31 6.40
CA LEU A 330 0.00 -13.46 5.38
C LEU A 330 -0.60 -14.21 4.19
N HIS A 331 -0.55 -13.59 3.02
CA HIS A 331 -1.02 -14.18 1.77
C HIS A 331 0.14 -14.82 1.02
N ILE A 332 -0.04 -16.07 0.62
CA ILE A 332 0.95 -16.84 -0.15
C ILE A 332 0.62 -16.70 -1.62
N VAL A 333 1.55 -16.12 -2.39
CA VAL A 333 1.36 -15.86 -3.82
C VAL A 333 2.39 -16.65 -4.63
N GLU A 334 1.91 -17.52 -5.50
CA GLU A 334 2.74 -18.27 -6.43
C GLU A 334 3.31 -17.36 -7.53
N LYS A 335 4.63 -17.41 -7.77
CA LYS A 335 5.32 -16.54 -8.73
C LYS A 335 6.47 -17.26 -9.47
N LYS A 336 6.89 -16.65 -10.59
CA LYS A 336 8.17 -16.93 -11.25
C LYS A 336 9.25 -16.10 -10.56
N ILE A 337 10.12 -16.76 -9.80
CA ILE A 337 11.14 -16.13 -8.95
C ILE A 337 12.51 -16.48 -9.52
N PRO A 338 13.24 -15.50 -10.10
CA PRO A 338 14.64 -15.71 -10.48
C PRO A 338 15.48 -16.12 -9.28
N TYR A 339 16.37 -17.08 -9.46
CA TYR A 339 17.21 -17.64 -8.39
C TYR A 339 18.53 -18.16 -8.94
N ILE A 340 19.53 -18.40 -8.08
CA ILE A 340 20.75 -19.13 -8.45
C ILE A 340 20.63 -20.62 -8.14
N ASP A 341 21.12 -21.48 -9.02
CA ASP A 341 21.18 -22.93 -8.80
C ASP A 341 22.38 -23.33 -7.90
N GLY A 342 22.55 -24.64 -7.70
CA GLY A 342 23.63 -25.21 -6.87
C GLY A 342 25.04 -24.94 -7.38
N ASP A 343 25.18 -24.57 -8.66
CA ASP A 343 26.45 -24.20 -9.28
C ASP A 343 26.66 -22.67 -9.33
N GLY A 344 25.67 -21.89 -8.86
CA GLY A 344 25.71 -20.42 -8.81
C GLY A 344 25.22 -19.74 -10.09
N ASN A 345 24.62 -20.48 -11.04
CA ASN A 345 24.10 -19.91 -12.28
C ASN A 345 22.74 -19.25 -12.06
N MET A 346 22.55 -18.05 -12.61
CA MET A 346 21.26 -17.35 -12.55
C MET A 346 20.22 -18.01 -13.46
N ILE A 347 19.14 -18.48 -12.87
CA ILE A 347 17.99 -19.09 -13.53
C ILE A 347 16.83 -18.09 -13.57
N LYS A 348 16.19 -17.96 -14.74
CA LYS A 348 14.95 -17.19 -14.95
C LYS A 348 13.81 -18.14 -15.33
N PRO A 349 12.97 -18.57 -14.38
CA PRO A 349 11.93 -19.57 -14.63
C PRO A 349 10.90 -19.14 -15.68
N THR A 350 10.47 -20.09 -16.52
CA THR A 350 9.38 -19.89 -17.49
C THR A 350 8.01 -20.23 -16.92
N THR A 351 7.95 -21.08 -15.90
CA THR A 351 6.77 -21.40 -15.08
C THR A 351 6.97 -20.93 -13.64
N PRO A 352 5.90 -20.78 -12.82
CA PRO A 352 6.07 -20.53 -11.40
C PRO A 352 6.92 -21.63 -10.74
N ASN A 353 7.70 -21.25 -9.73
CA ASN A 353 8.69 -22.13 -9.08
C ASN A 353 8.73 -21.96 -7.55
N GLY A 354 7.82 -21.18 -6.98
CA GLY A 354 7.85 -20.88 -5.56
C GLY A 354 6.84 -19.81 -5.14
N TYR A 355 6.95 -19.41 -3.88
CA TYR A 355 6.01 -18.53 -3.21
C TYR A 355 6.66 -17.23 -2.74
N LYS A 356 5.83 -16.18 -2.74
CA LYS A 356 6.07 -14.91 -2.05
C LYS A 356 5.03 -14.71 -0.97
N PHE A 357 5.40 -13.92 0.03
CA PHE A 357 4.56 -13.60 1.16
C PHE A 357 4.21 -12.11 1.13
N GLU A 358 2.92 -11.80 1.16
CA GLU A 358 2.42 -10.42 1.13
C GLU A 358 1.37 -10.23 2.22
N SER A 359 1.41 -9.12 2.94
CA SER A 359 0.28 -8.63 3.72
C SER A 359 -0.50 -7.59 2.92
N LEU A 360 -1.82 -7.54 3.11
CA LEU A 360 -2.68 -6.66 2.36
C LEU A 360 -3.28 -5.58 3.27
N ILE A 361 -3.37 -4.36 2.75
CA ILE A 361 -3.99 -3.24 3.48
C ILE A 361 -5.48 -3.49 3.76
N LEU A 362 -6.14 -4.35 2.99
CA LEU A 362 -7.52 -4.77 3.25
C LEU A 362 -7.65 -5.55 4.56
N ASP A 363 -6.64 -6.34 4.92
CA ASP A 363 -6.65 -7.07 6.19
C ASP A 363 -6.55 -6.09 7.37
N MET A 364 -5.85 -4.97 7.18
CA MET A 364 -5.78 -3.91 8.19
C MET A 364 -7.15 -3.29 8.43
N ILE A 365 -7.96 -3.10 7.36
CA ILE A 365 -9.34 -2.62 7.47
C ILE A 365 -10.20 -3.64 8.22
N HIS A 366 -10.04 -4.93 7.92
CA HIS A 366 -10.78 -5.99 8.60
C HIS A 366 -10.45 -6.13 10.09
N MET A 367 -9.25 -5.72 10.47
CA MET A 367 -8.83 -5.71 11.87
C MET A 367 -9.32 -4.48 12.66
N MET A 368 -9.94 -3.49 12.00
CA MET A 368 -10.62 -2.35 12.66
C MET A 368 -12.02 -2.76 13.12
N ASP A 369 -12.57 -2.11 14.16
CA ASP A 369 -13.93 -2.44 14.62
C ASP A 369 -15.01 -1.78 13.76
N SER A 370 -14.68 -0.65 13.11
CA SER A 370 -15.61 0.13 12.30
C SER A 370 -14.91 0.88 11.17
N CYS A 371 -15.62 1.13 10.07
CA CYS A 371 -15.11 1.87 8.92
C CYS A 371 -16.19 2.84 8.42
N CYS A 372 -15.80 4.09 8.15
CA CYS A 372 -16.63 5.09 7.49
C CYS A 372 -16.35 5.09 5.98
N PRO A 373 -17.24 4.54 5.12
CA PRO A 373 -17.09 4.62 3.68
C PRO A 373 -17.55 5.99 3.19
N PHE A 374 -16.73 6.67 2.42
CA PHE A 374 -16.99 8.03 1.95
C PHE A 374 -17.00 8.08 0.43
N GLU A 375 -18.17 8.34 -0.17
CA GLU A 375 -18.29 8.41 -1.62
C GLU A 375 -17.58 9.65 -2.18
N VAL A 376 -16.80 9.43 -3.24
CA VAL A 376 -16.19 10.52 -4.01
C VAL A 376 -16.61 10.47 -5.47
N ASP A 377 -16.66 11.65 -6.07
CA ASP A 377 -16.90 11.80 -7.51
C ASP A 377 -15.73 11.16 -8.28
N ARG A 378 -16.02 10.03 -8.93
CA ARG A 378 -15.04 9.21 -9.66
C ARG A 378 -14.19 10.05 -10.61
N GLU A 379 -14.80 10.96 -11.36
CA GLU A 379 -14.09 11.73 -12.39
C GLU A 379 -13.14 12.78 -11.78
N LYS A 380 -13.29 13.09 -10.49
CA LYS A 380 -12.45 14.05 -9.76
C LYS A 380 -11.50 13.39 -8.76
N ALA A 381 -11.64 12.10 -8.51
CA ALA A 381 -10.92 11.41 -7.45
C ALA A 381 -10.23 10.11 -7.90
N PHE A 382 -10.56 9.57 -9.09
CA PHE A 382 -10.08 8.26 -9.51
C PHE A 382 -9.59 8.24 -10.96
N ALA A 383 -8.27 8.40 -11.12
CA ALA A 383 -7.53 8.30 -12.37
C ALA A 383 -6.28 7.44 -12.19
N PRO A 384 -6.43 6.11 -11.98
CA PRO A 384 -5.30 5.20 -11.81
C PRO A 384 -4.49 5.03 -13.11
N VAL A 385 -3.16 5.02 -12.98
CA VAL A 385 -2.20 4.82 -14.08
C VAL A 385 -1.57 3.43 -13.93
N LYS A 386 -2.28 2.38 -14.32
CA LYS A 386 -1.80 0.98 -14.21
C LYS A 386 -1.19 0.48 -15.52
N ASN A 387 -1.70 0.97 -16.65
CA ASN A 387 -1.36 0.54 -17.99
C ASN A 387 -0.89 1.71 -18.87
N PRO A 388 -0.17 1.48 -19.98
CA PRO A 388 0.11 2.52 -20.96
C PRO A 388 -1.15 3.05 -21.65
N THR A 389 -2.05 2.15 -22.06
CA THR A 389 -3.26 2.46 -22.85
C THR A 389 -4.50 1.73 -22.32
N GLY A 390 -5.70 2.17 -22.73
CA GLY A 390 -6.96 1.51 -22.35
C GLY A 390 -7.52 1.92 -20.98
N VAL A 391 -8.15 0.98 -20.27
CA VAL A 391 -8.71 1.23 -18.93
C VAL A 391 -7.59 1.35 -17.89
N ASP A 392 -7.76 2.26 -16.93
CA ASP A 392 -6.78 2.55 -15.87
C ASP A 392 -5.37 2.78 -16.45
N SER A 393 -5.27 3.70 -17.40
CA SER A 393 -4.06 3.94 -18.18
C SER A 393 -3.56 5.38 -18.16
N VAL A 394 -2.36 5.59 -18.70
CA VAL A 394 -1.83 6.95 -18.95
C VAL A 394 -2.81 7.75 -19.81
N GLU A 395 -3.40 7.16 -20.86
CA GLU A 395 -4.37 7.83 -21.73
C GLU A 395 -5.66 8.23 -20.99
N SER A 396 -6.24 7.32 -20.20
CA SER A 396 -7.47 7.62 -19.45
C SER A 396 -7.21 8.64 -18.34
N ALA A 397 -6.06 8.55 -17.65
CA ALA A 397 -5.69 9.49 -16.61
C ALA A 397 -5.43 10.90 -17.17
N ARG A 398 -4.78 11.03 -18.33
CA ARG A 398 -4.61 12.31 -19.04
C ARG A 398 -5.93 12.98 -19.35
N LYS A 399 -6.89 12.24 -19.92
CA LYS A 399 -8.23 12.77 -20.22
C LYS A 399 -8.94 13.29 -18.96
N LEU A 400 -8.82 12.57 -17.85
CA LEU A 400 -9.40 12.99 -16.57
C LEU A 400 -8.66 14.19 -15.98
N LEU A 401 -7.33 14.25 -16.07
CA LEU A 401 -6.54 15.42 -15.67
C LEU A 401 -6.95 16.68 -16.44
N GLU A 402 -7.07 16.60 -17.77
CA GLU A 402 -7.55 17.70 -18.63
C GLU A 402 -8.97 18.14 -18.26
N LYS A 403 -9.87 17.17 -18.03
CA LYS A 403 -11.24 17.44 -17.58
C LYS A 403 -11.28 18.18 -16.23
N ASN A 404 -10.27 17.98 -15.38
CA ASN A 404 -10.09 18.67 -14.10
C ASN A 404 -9.21 19.93 -14.22
N GLY A 405 -8.95 20.42 -15.43
CA GLY A 405 -8.24 21.68 -15.69
C GLY A 405 -6.72 21.61 -15.54
N VAL A 406 -6.14 20.42 -15.44
CA VAL A 406 -4.69 20.24 -15.39
C VAL A 406 -4.11 20.36 -16.80
N THR A 407 -3.18 21.28 -16.98
CA THR A 407 -2.39 21.36 -18.23
C THR A 407 -1.37 20.22 -18.24
N LEU A 408 -1.46 19.36 -19.26
CA LEU A 408 -0.57 18.23 -19.48
C LEU A 408 0.69 18.63 -20.22
#